data_AF-A0A517Z551-F1
#
_entry.id   AF-A0A517Z551-F1
#
_cell.length_a   1.000
_cell.length_b   1.000
_cell.length_c   1.000
_cell.angle_alpha   90.00
_cell.angle_beta   90.00
_cell.angle_gamma   90.00
#
_symmetry.space_group_name_H-M   'P 1'
#
loop_
_entity.id
_entity.type
_entity.pdbx_description
1 polymer ?
#
loop_
_entity_poly.entity_id
_entity_poly.type
_entity_poly.pdbx_seq_one_letter_code
_entity_poly.pdbx_strand_id
1 'polypeptide(L)'
;MDRLYRKAGIQFRYPEDWELSEEGGSSELSVTVSDEGTSFWSVTLLRDRPSPEHVLDAAVEAFRDDYAEVDVYPTMTEIAHRPAFARDIEFVYLEMLNSAFLRAFQDEQHTVLVFYQATDTELDEVGPVFEAICASVHCGIDASAPPLLPPGEDEETLQ
;
A
#
# COMPACT_ATOMS: atom_id res chain seq x y z
N MET A 1 -2.42 12.84 -9.29
CA MET A 1 -2.34 12.54 -7.83
C MET A 1 -2.86 13.74 -7.06
N ASP A 2 -4.15 13.79 -6.85
CA ASP A 2 -4.83 15.07 -6.67
C ASP A 2 -5.46 15.18 -5.28
N ARG A 3 -5.66 14.04 -4.59
CA ARG A 3 -6.19 13.99 -3.22
C ARG A 3 -5.15 13.53 -2.21
N LEU A 4 -5.24 14.09 -1.00
CA LEU A 4 -4.38 13.77 0.14
C LEU A 4 -5.21 13.09 1.23
N TYR A 5 -4.84 11.86 1.57
CA TYR A 5 -5.34 11.20 2.77
C TYR A 5 -4.37 11.44 3.92
N ARG A 6 -4.90 11.74 5.12
CA ARG A 6 -4.11 11.91 6.33
C ARG A 6 -4.89 11.58 7.59
N LYS A 7 -4.47 10.53 8.30
CA LYS A 7 -5.09 10.09 9.56
C LYS A 7 -4.15 9.12 10.29
N ALA A 8 -4.31 8.95 11.59
CA ALA A 8 -3.65 7.89 12.37
C ALA A 8 -2.11 7.76 12.19
N GLY A 9 -1.42 8.85 11.86
CA GLY A 9 0.03 8.86 11.65
C GLY A 9 0.50 8.45 10.25
N ILE A 10 -0.42 8.19 9.32
CA ILE A 10 -0.14 7.95 7.91
C ILE A 10 -0.63 9.09 7.03
N GLN A 11 0.09 9.35 5.94
CA GLN A 11 -0.30 10.25 4.86
C GLN A 11 0.07 9.62 3.51
N PHE A 12 -0.80 9.74 2.52
CA PHE A 12 -0.50 9.38 1.13
C PHE A 12 -1.40 10.15 0.16
N ARG A 13 -1.03 10.18 -1.12
CA ARG A 13 -1.82 10.76 -2.20
C ARG A 13 -2.42 9.67 -3.08
N TYR A 14 -3.59 9.94 -3.64
CA TYR A 14 -4.29 9.02 -4.53
C TYR A 14 -5.04 9.80 -5.63
N PRO A 15 -5.43 9.15 -6.74
CA PRO A 15 -6.22 9.77 -7.82
C PRO A 15 -7.57 10.27 -7.31
N GLU A 16 -8.08 11.37 -7.86
CA GLU A 16 -9.38 11.90 -7.44
C GLU A 16 -10.56 11.03 -7.87
N ASP A 17 -10.41 10.34 -9.00
CA ASP A 17 -11.41 9.46 -9.60
C ASP A 17 -11.52 8.11 -8.88
N TRP A 18 -10.64 7.82 -7.92
CA TRP A 18 -10.64 6.57 -7.16
C TRP A 18 -11.48 6.70 -5.87
N GLU A 19 -12.16 5.61 -5.52
CA GLU A 19 -12.96 5.54 -4.31
C GLU A 19 -12.08 5.21 -3.11
N LEU A 20 -12.27 5.91 -1.98
CA LEU A 20 -11.56 5.66 -0.73
C LEU A 20 -12.53 5.10 0.32
N SER A 21 -12.19 3.95 0.88
CA SER A 21 -12.89 3.33 2.01
C SER A 21 -11.96 3.21 3.22
N GLU A 22 -12.52 3.41 4.40
CA GLU A 22 -11.83 3.22 5.67
C GLU A 22 -12.56 2.16 6.48
N GLU A 23 -11.83 1.13 6.89
CA GLU A 23 -12.33 0.06 7.74
C GLU A 23 -11.40 -0.13 8.94
N GLY A 24 -11.94 -0.53 10.09
CA GLY A 24 -11.14 -0.79 11.27
C GLY A 24 -11.75 -0.26 12.56
N GLY A 25 -10.97 -0.36 13.64
CA GLY A 25 -11.43 -0.11 14.99
C GLY A 25 -10.31 0.36 15.91
N SER A 26 -10.33 -0.11 17.16
CA SER A 26 -9.38 0.31 18.20
C SER A 26 -8.04 -0.42 18.16
N SER A 27 -7.93 -1.56 17.48
CA SER A 27 -6.67 -2.33 17.30
C SER A 27 -5.99 -2.09 15.95
N GLU A 28 -6.76 -1.81 14.91
CA GLU A 28 -6.25 -1.63 13.55
C GLU A 28 -7.01 -0.56 12.77
N LEU A 29 -6.39 -0.05 11.71
CA LEU A 29 -7.02 0.80 10.71
C LEU A 29 -6.55 0.35 9.33
N SER A 30 -7.50 0.01 8.46
CA SER A 30 -7.30 -0.29 7.04
C SER A 30 -7.88 0.83 6.19
N VAL A 31 -7.13 1.29 5.20
CA VAL A 31 -7.56 2.30 4.24
C VAL A 31 -7.34 1.72 2.85
N THR A 32 -8.40 1.63 2.08
CA THR A 32 -8.38 1.09 0.72
C THR A 32 -8.77 2.17 -0.27
N VAL A 33 -8.01 2.28 -1.36
CA VAL A 33 -8.39 3.03 -2.55
C VAL A 33 -8.50 2.09 -3.74
N SER A 34 -9.60 2.18 -4.47
CA SER A 34 -9.87 1.31 -5.61
C SER A 34 -10.31 2.10 -6.82
N ASP A 35 -10.04 1.54 -7.99
CA ASP A 35 -10.60 2.02 -9.26
C ASP A 35 -12.03 1.45 -9.46
N GLU A 36 -12.68 1.81 -10.57
CA GLU A 36 -14.02 1.26 -10.93
C GLU A 36 -13.94 -0.22 -11.40
N GLY A 37 -12.74 -0.71 -11.71
CA GLY A 37 -12.42 -2.07 -12.11
C GLY A 37 -12.14 -3.00 -10.94
N THR A 38 -11.09 -3.82 -11.07
CA THR A 38 -10.72 -4.84 -10.05
C THR A 38 -9.46 -4.48 -9.27
N SER A 39 -8.89 -3.32 -9.56
CA SER A 39 -7.61 -2.89 -9.03
C SER A 39 -7.79 -2.09 -7.75
N PHE A 40 -7.00 -2.43 -6.73
CA PHE A 40 -7.01 -1.66 -5.49
C PHE A 40 -5.64 -1.59 -4.85
N TRP A 41 -5.48 -0.57 -4.02
CA TRP A 41 -4.36 -0.38 -3.13
C TRP A 41 -4.89 -0.15 -1.72
N SER A 42 -4.35 -0.83 -0.74
CA SER A 42 -4.71 -0.70 0.65
C SER A 42 -3.50 -0.59 1.56
N VAL A 43 -3.71 0.07 2.69
CA VAL A 43 -2.75 0.15 3.77
C VAL A 43 -3.42 -0.12 5.11
N THR A 44 -2.86 -1.09 5.83
CA THR A 44 -3.31 -1.52 7.15
C THR A 44 -2.29 -1.16 8.20
N LEU A 45 -2.73 -0.48 9.25
CA LEU A 45 -1.96 -0.12 10.43
C LEU A 45 -2.37 -1.02 11.60
N LEU A 46 -1.44 -1.87 12.04
CA LEU A 46 -1.64 -2.80 13.16
C LEU A 46 -0.99 -2.24 14.43
N ARG A 47 -1.79 -1.87 15.45
CA ARG A 47 -1.30 -1.24 16.69
C ARG A 47 -0.60 -2.20 17.65
N ASP A 48 -0.89 -3.50 17.54
CA ASP A 48 -0.23 -4.54 18.34
C ASP A 48 1.21 -4.84 17.88
N ARG A 49 1.64 -4.23 16.76
CA ARG A 49 3.00 -4.32 16.21
C ARG A 49 3.53 -5.76 16.05
N PRO A 50 2.78 -6.68 15.41
CA PRO A 50 3.32 -7.99 15.03
C PRO A 50 4.54 -7.85 14.13
N SER A 51 5.42 -8.85 14.05
CA SER A 51 6.58 -8.75 13.15
C SER A 51 6.10 -8.64 11.69
N PRO A 52 6.75 -7.80 10.85
CA PRO A 52 6.36 -7.64 9.44
C PRO A 52 6.33 -8.97 8.67
N GLU A 53 7.29 -9.85 8.93
CA GLU A 53 7.33 -11.20 8.34
C GLU A 53 6.11 -12.03 8.73
N HIS A 54 5.70 -12.00 10.00
CA HIS A 54 4.51 -12.73 10.45
C HIS A 54 3.23 -12.20 9.78
N VAL A 55 3.13 -10.88 9.58
CA VAL A 55 2.00 -10.28 8.87
C VAL A 55 1.98 -10.71 7.40
N LEU A 56 3.13 -10.72 6.74
CA LEU A 56 3.25 -11.18 5.34
C LEU A 56 2.94 -12.66 5.20
N ASP A 57 3.44 -13.48 6.11
CA ASP A 57 3.20 -14.93 6.08
C ASP A 57 1.70 -15.21 6.29
N ALA A 58 1.05 -14.55 7.25
CA ALA A 58 -0.40 -14.66 7.46
C ALA A 58 -1.20 -14.22 6.23
N ALA A 59 -0.80 -13.13 5.58
CA ALA A 59 -1.44 -12.67 4.34
C ALA A 59 -1.26 -13.67 3.19
N VAL A 60 -0.05 -14.22 3.02
CA VAL A 60 0.22 -15.27 2.01
C VAL A 60 -0.57 -16.55 2.31
N GLU A 61 -0.69 -16.95 3.58
CA GLU A 61 -1.51 -18.10 3.99
C GLU A 61 -2.98 -17.90 3.60
N ALA A 62 -3.53 -16.69 3.78
CA ALA A 62 -4.90 -16.39 3.33
C ALA A 62 -5.06 -16.59 1.81
N PHE A 63 -4.10 -16.14 0.98
CA PHE A 63 -4.13 -16.42 -0.46
C PHE A 63 -4.10 -17.92 -0.76
N ARG A 64 -3.29 -18.70 -0.04
CA ARG A 64 -3.18 -20.16 -0.26
C ARG A 64 -4.42 -20.93 0.18
N ASP A 65 -5.17 -20.41 1.14
CA ASP A 65 -6.45 -21.00 1.57
C ASP A 65 -7.56 -20.73 0.54
N ASP A 66 -7.54 -19.56 -0.09
CA ASP A 66 -8.58 -19.12 -1.03
C ASP A 66 -8.32 -19.59 -2.48
N TYR A 67 -7.06 -19.76 -2.88
CA TYR A 67 -6.67 -20.07 -4.25
C TYR A 67 -5.84 -21.36 -4.33
N ALA A 68 -6.15 -22.21 -5.31
CA ALA A 68 -5.52 -23.52 -5.46
C ALA A 68 -4.06 -23.44 -5.96
N GLU A 69 -3.73 -22.42 -6.76
CA GLU A 69 -2.41 -22.21 -7.35
C GLU A 69 -1.96 -20.78 -7.04
N VAL A 70 -0.94 -20.68 -6.18
CA VAL A 70 -0.36 -19.41 -5.71
C VAL A 70 1.16 -19.52 -5.74
N ASP A 71 1.78 -18.72 -6.59
CA ASP A 71 3.23 -18.55 -6.64
C ASP A 71 3.64 -17.34 -5.80
N VAL A 72 4.68 -17.49 -4.98
CA VAL A 72 5.11 -16.46 -4.03
C VAL A 72 6.59 -16.18 -4.21
N TYR A 73 6.91 -14.92 -4.48
CA TYR A 73 8.27 -14.44 -4.70
C TYR A 73 8.68 -13.50 -3.56
N PRO A 74 9.52 -13.96 -2.61
CA PRO A 74 10.02 -13.11 -1.54
C PRO A 74 11.05 -12.11 -2.09
N THR A 75 10.87 -10.84 -1.73
CA THR A 75 11.77 -9.75 -2.12
C THR A 75 11.96 -8.75 -0.98
N MET A 76 12.86 -7.79 -1.18
CA MET A 76 13.09 -6.65 -0.29
C MET A 76 12.89 -5.38 -1.10
N THR A 77 12.17 -4.41 -0.55
CA THR A 77 11.96 -3.12 -1.21
C THR A 77 12.04 -1.98 -0.20
N GLU A 78 11.85 -0.76 -0.68
CA GLU A 78 11.67 0.43 0.14
C GLU A 78 10.24 0.95 0.01
N ILE A 79 9.61 1.29 1.14
CA ILE A 79 8.35 2.03 1.18
C ILE A 79 8.38 2.97 2.37
N ALA A 80 7.80 4.17 2.23
CA ALA A 80 7.87 5.23 3.23
C ALA A 80 9.31 5.56 3.69
N HIS A 81 10.27 5.50 2.75
CA HIS A 81 11.71 5.68 2.98
C HIS A 81 12.32 4.71 4.00
N ARG A 82 11.74 3.51 4.10
CA ARG A 82 12.17 2.46 5.03
C ARG A 82 12.30 1.12 4.31
N PRO A 83 13.27 0.28 4.69
CA PRO A 83 13.34 -1.08 4.19
C PRO A 83 12.09 -1.85 4.63
N ALA A 84 11.47 -2.55 3.68
CA ALA A 84 10.29 -3.36 3.89
C ALA A 84 10.49 -4.76 3.34
N PHE A 85 9.95 -5.73 4.08
CA PHE A 85 9.81 -7.09 3.59
C PHE A 85 8.70 -7.12 2.55
N ALA A 86 8.89 -7.90 1.51
CA ALA A 86 7.96 -7.95 0.39
C ALA A 86 7.67 -9.39 -0.05
N ARG A 87 6.44 -9.61 -0.51
CA ARG A 87 5.98 -10.82 -1.18
C ARG A 87 5.23 -10.39 -2.42
N ASP A 88 5.71 -10.80 -3.58
CA ASP A 88 4.95 -10.71 -4.83
C ASP A 88 4.25 -12.05 -5.02
N ILE A 89 2.97 -11.99 -5.38
CA ILE A 89 2.09 -13.15 -5.45
C ILE A 89 1.46 -13.16 -6.83
N GLU A 90 1.54 -14.31 -7.50
CA GLU A 90 0.81 -14.58 -8.74
C GLU A 90 -0.21 -15.70 -8.47
N PHE A 91 -1.46 -15.49 -8.90
CA PHE A 91 -2.54 -16.46 -8.72
C PHE A 91 -3.57 -16.37 -9.83
N VAL A 92 -4.27 -17.48 -10.08
CA VAL A 92 -5.34 -17.54 -11.10
C VAL A 92 -6.71 -17.48 -10.42
N TYR A 93 -7.54 -16.54 -10.87
CA TYR A 93 -8.93 -16.42 -10.44
C TYR A 93 -9.85 -16.20 -11.65
N LEU A 94 -10.86 -17.05 -11.80
CA LEU A 94 -11.82 -17.01 -12.92
C LEU A 94 -11.13 -16.91 -14.31
N GLU A 95 -10.09 -17.73 -14.51
CA GLU A 95 -9.28 -17.79 -15.75
C GLU A 95 -8.42 -16.54 -16.02
N MET A 96 -8.37 -15.59 -15.07
CA MET A 96 -7.51 -14.41 -15.15
C MET A 96 -6.29 -14.58 -14.24
N LEU A 97 -5.11 -14.22 -14.76
CA LEU A 97 -3.89 -14.11 -13.95
C LEU A 97 -3.92 -12.78 -13.19
N ASN A 98 -3.73 -12.85 -11.88
CA ASN A 98 -3.72 -11.71 -11.00
C ASN A 98 -2.36 -11.61 -10.31
N SER A 99 -1.91 -10.38 -10.14
CA SER A 99 -0.70 -10.05 -9.41
C SER A 99 -1.07 -9.28 -8.15
N ALA A 100 -0.61 -9.77 -7.01
CA ALA A 100 -0.75 -9.15 -5.70
C ALA A 100 0.63 -8.84 -5.10
N PHE A 101 0.74 -7.67 -4.47
CA PHE A 101 1.99 -7.16 -3.95
C PHE A 101 1.81 -6.79 -2.50
N LEU A 102 2.49 -7.51 -1.62
CA LEU A 102 2.46 -7.29 -0.18
C LEU A 102 3.77 -6.68 0.27
N ARG A 103 3.70 -5.59 1.02
CA ARG A 103 4.86 -4.87 1.58
C ARG A 103 4.61 -4.63 3.05
N ALA A 104 5.52 -5.07 3.92
CA ALA A 104 5.37 -4.86 5.35
C ALA A 104 6.64 -4.30 5.97
N PHE A 105 6.45 -3.32 6.85
CA PHE A 105 7.49 -2.78 7.71
C PHE A 105 6.91 -2.41 9.07
N GLN A 106 7.78 -2.13 10.02
CA GLN A 106 7.39 -1.72 11.36
C GLN A 106 7.95 -0.33 11.66
N ASP A 107 7.09 0.55 12.17
CA ASP A 107 7.50 1.82 12.76
C ASP A 107 7.43 1.77 14.30
N GLU A 108 7.58 2.92 14.97
CA GLU A 108 7.58 2.99 16.42
C GLU A 108 6.20 2.71 17.06
N GLN A 109 5.12 2.91 16.30
CA GLN A 109 3.73 2.89 16.77
C GLN A 109 2.91 1.74 16.17
N HIS A 110 3.27 1.23 14.99
CA HIS A 110 2.48 0.31 14.19
C HIS A 110 3.36 -0.67 13.41
N THR A 111 2.78 -1.81 13.05
CA THR A 111 3.22 -2.57 11.87
C THR A 111 2.33 -2.17 10.71
N VAL A 112 2.95 -1.79 9.60
CA VAL A 112 2.27 -1.32 8.40
C VAL A 112 2.32 -2.42 7.35
N LEU A 113 1.16 -2.78 6.81
CA LEU A 113 1.01 -3.64 5.65
C LEU A 113 0.44 -2.80 4.51
N VAL A 114 1.18 -2.69 3.42
CA VAL A 114 0.66 -2.18 2.15
C VAL A 114 0.38 -3.37 1.24
N PHE A 115 -0.80 -3.39 0.67
CA PHE A 115 -1.27 -4.44 -0.21
C PHE A 115 -1.94 -3.82 -1.42
N TYR A 116 -1.50 -4.18 -2.62
CA TYR A 116 -2.19 -3.82 -3.85
C TYR A 116 -2.26 -5.01 -4.79
N GLN A 117 -3.30 -5.03 -5.62
CA GLN A 117 -3.47 -6.05 -6.64
C GLN A 117 -4.08 -5.47 -7.90
N ALA A 118 -3.84 -6.15 -9.01
CA ALA A 118 -4.50 -5.94 -10.29
C ALA A 118 -4.48 -7.23 -11.10
N THR A 119 -5.35 -7.33 -12.10
CA THR A 119 -5.16 -8.33 -13.15
C THR A 119 -3.90 -8.00 -13.94
N ASP A 120 -3.25 -9.02 -14.51
CA ASP A 120 -2.06 -8.83 -15.35
C ASP A 120 -2.34 -7.88 -16.54
N THR A 121 -3.58 -7.85 -17.04
CA THR A 121 -3.99 -6.97 -18.14
C THR A 121 -4.12 -5.50 -17.70
N GLU A 122 -4.52 -5.24 -16.47
CA GLU A 122 -4.64 -3.87 -15.92
C GLU A 122 -3.28 -3.35 -15.43
N LEU A 123 -2.36 -4.24 -15.05
CA LEU A 123 -1.13 -3.89 -14.35
C LEU A 123 -0.24 -2.89 -15.10
N ASP A 124 -0.22 -2.94 -16.44
CA ASP A 124 0.50 -1.97 -17.27
C ASP A 124 -0.03 -0.53 -17.10
N GLU A 125 -1.33 -0.37 -16.85
CA GLU A 125 -1.99 0.93 -16.68
C GLU A 125 -1.98 1.37 -15.21
N VAL A 126 -2.34 0.48 -14.28
CA VAL A 126 -2.49 0.83 -12.85
C VAL A 126 -1.20 0.71 -12.05
N GLY A 127 -0.23 -0.07 -12.53
CA GLY A 127 1.07 -0.26 -11.89
C GLY A 127 1.79 1.04 -11.56
N PRO A 128 1.95 1.98 -12.52
CA PRO A 128 2.53 3.30 -12.26
C PRO A 128 1.75 4.10 -11.21
N VAL A 129 0.43 3.94 -11.13
CA VAL A 129 -0.40 4.59 -10.11
C VAL A 129 -0.11 4.02 -8.73
N PHE A 130 -0.02 2.69 -8.59
CA PHE A 130 0.35 2.05 -7.32
C PHE A 130 1.74 2.43 -6.84
N GLU A 131 2.73 2.43 -7.74
CA GLU A 131 4.09 2.85 -7.40
C GLU A 131 4.11 4.29 -6.88
N ALA A 132 3.38 5.16 -7.56
CA ALA A 132 3.28 6.53 -7.15
C ALA A 132 2.58 6.62 -5.77
N ILE A 133 1.45 5.93 -5.54
CA ILE A 133 0.76 5.94 -4.23
C ILE A 133 1.74 5.49 -3.15
N CYS A 134 2.45 4.38 -3.35
CA CYS A 134 3.49 3.87 -2.45
C CYS A 134 4.59 4.90 -2.17
N ALA A 135 5.08 5.61 -3.19
CA ALA A 135 6.11 6.64 -3.07
C ALA A 135 5.63 7.86 -2.26
N SER A 136 4.32 8.12 -2.24
CA SER A 136 3.72 9.21 -1.47
C SER A 136 3.42 8.85 -0.01
N VAL A 137 3.60 7.58 0.38
CA VAL A 137 3.34 7.11 1.74
C VAL A 137 4.36 7.67 2.70
N HIS A 138 3.87 8.30 3.76
CA HIS A 138 4.67 8.73 4.89
C HIS A 138 4.03 8.24 6.19
N CYS A 139 4.86 7.69 7.09
CA CYS A 139 4.45 7.18 8.39
C CYS A 139 5.17 7.90 9.53
N GLY A 140 4.55 7.93 10.70
CA GLY A 140 5.05 8.66 11.87
C GLY A 140 4.84 10.17 11.76
N ILE A 141 3.89 10.62 10.94
CA ILE A 141 3.57 12.04 10.85
C ILE A 141 2.68 12.41 12.03
N ASP A 142 3.10 13.38 12.82
CA ASP A 142 2.23 13.97 13.83
C ASP A 142 1.03 14.63 13.14
N ALA A 143 -0.20 14.29 13.54
CA ALA A 143 -1.41 14.81 12.88
C ALA A 143 -1.50 16.35 12.95
N SER A 144 -0.77 17.00 13.86
CA SER A 144 -0.69 18.46 13.98
C SER A 144 0.40 19.09 13.09
N ALA A 145 1.30 18.33 12.48
CA ALA A 145 2.35 18.88 11.61
C ALA A 145 1.75 19.44 10.30
N PRO A 146 2.33 20.46 9.66
CA PRO A 146 1.92 20.83 8.29
C PRO A 146 2.12 19.63 7.34
N PRO A 147 1.26 19.45 6.31
CA PRO A 147 1.45 18.39 5.33
C PRO A 147 2.84 18.56 4.70
N LEU A 148 3.58 17.45 4.57
CA LEU A 148 4.83 17.44 3.83
C LEU A 148 4.50 17.81 2.38
N LEU A 149 4.83 19.05 2.01
CA LEU A 149 4.83 19.45 0.60
C LEU A 149 5.91 18.62 -0.10
N PRO A 150 5.69 18.22 -1.37
CA PRO A 150 6.79 17.68 -2.16
C PRO A 150 7.98 18.65 -2.09
N PRO A 151 9.23 18.16 -2.13
CA PRO A 151 10.37 19.06 -2.29
C PRO A 151 10.03 19.96 -3.48
N GLY A 152 9.95 21.26 -3.21
CA GLY A 152 9.52 22.22 -4.22
C GLY A 152 10.31 21.95 -5.48
N GLU A 153 9.61 21.89 -6.60
CA GLU A 153 10.22 22.29 -7.87
C GLU A 153 10.96 23.58 -7.55
N ASP A 154 12.29 23.51 -7.54
CA ASP A 154 13.13 24.66 -7.35
C ASP A 154 12.59 25.72 -8.32
N GLU A 155 11.98 26.78 -7.77
CA GLU A 155 11.80 28.02 -8.51
C GLU A 155 13.21 28.63 -8.71
N GLU A 156 14.01 27.95 -9.54
CA GLU A 156 14.90 28.59 -10.49
C GLU A 156 13.98 29.38 -11.44
N THR A 157 13.61 30.59 -11.06
CA THR A 157 13.42 31.66 -12.04
C THR A 157 13.78 33.01 -11.43
N LEU A 158 14.96 33.47 -11.84
CA LEU A 158 15.40 34.86 -12.01
C LEU A 158 14.40 35.95 -11.54
N GLN A 159 14.81 36.76 -10.56
CA GLN A 159 15.24 38.15 -10.77
C GLN A 159 15.78 38.80 -9.49
#